data_AF-A0A973ER52-F1
#
_entry.id   AF-A0A973ER52-F1
#
_cell.length_a   1.000
_cell.length_b   1.000
_cell.length_c   1.000
_cell.angle_alpha   90.00
_cell.angle_beta   90.00
_cell.angle_gamma   90.00
#
_symmetry.space_group_name_H-M   'P 1'
#
loop_
_entity.id
_entity.type
_entity.pdbx_description
1 polymer ?
#
loop_
_entity_poly.entity_id
_entity_poly.type
_entity_poly.pdbx_seq_one_letter_code
_entity_poly.pdbx_strand_id
1 'polypeptide(L)'
;HSVNGVRNRFGGAARARPADPEFHPLLERLQRLQTSGAIGLRVQKTNEKEATLMTLRGRVDEAIEKDSVDVRKMLGLDPSAQEFSVVYASVAKNDRELAILSRSILEIIIDLASYIDVPDVHVQEKRVNPTPMEEVPPGVTLIPLMRIHSSREKPVDAFVAVPYRTHWFWIDDRDLPSKRMFSFLMFIFTLVETGGKEGAPIVTIPAG
;
A
#
# COMPACT_ATOMS: atom_id res chain seq x y z
N HIS A 1 1.01 -0.52 8.85
CA HIS A 1 2.07 -0.83 7.88
C HIS A 1 3.37 -0.12 8.19
N SER A 2 4.49 -0.83 7.98
CA SER A 2 5.84 -0.39 8.34
C SER A 2 6.90 -1.32 7.73
N VAL A 3 8.15 -0.86 7.73
CA VAL A 3 9.34 -1.68 7.48
C VAL A 3 10.34 -1.41 8.61
N ASN A 4 10.72 -2.44 9.37
CA ASN A 4 11.56 -2.35 10.58
C ASN A 4 11.15 -1.21 11.53
N GLY A 5 9.85 -1.05 11.75
CA GLY A 5 9.31 0.00 12.61
C GLY A 5 9.25 1.41 12.00
N VAL A 6 9.81 1.65 10.80
CA VAL A 6 9.59 2.89 10.03
C VAL A 6 8.20 2.85 9.42
N ARG A 7 7.30 3.70 9.88
CA ARG A 7 5.88 3.64 9.57
C ARG A 7 5.47 4.68 8.54
N ASN A 8 4.53 4.27 7.69
CA ASN A 8 3.91 5.15 6.71
C ASN A 8 2.61 5.76 7.25
N ARG A 9 2.14 6.83 6.60
CA ARG A 9 0.92 7.57 6.94
C ARG A 9 -0.31 6.67 6.93
N PHE A 10 -1.32 7.02 7.70
CA PHE A 10 -2.64 6.39 7.66
C PHE A 10 -3.70 7.47 7.89
N GLY A 11 -4.67 7.59 6.99
CA GLY A 11 -5.67 8.67 6.92
C GLY A 11 -7.04 8.33 7.50
N GLY A 12 -7.23 7.13 8.07
CA GLY A 12 -8.51 6.76 8.68
C GLY A 12 -8.85 7.64 9.89
N ALA A 13 -9.99 8.34 9.86
CA ALA A 13 -10.36 9.40 10.81
C ALA A 13 -10.12 9.08 12.30
N ALA A 14 -10.32 7.84 12.75
CA ALA A 14 -10.12 7.45 14.15
C ALA A 14 -8.65 7.18 14.55
N ARG A 15 -7.76 6.97 13.57
CA ARG A 15 -6.35 6.58 13.78
C ARG A 15 -5.41 7.35 12.85
N ALA A 16 -5.81 8.55 12.42
CA ALA A 16 -5.05 9.36 11.49
C ALA A 16 -3.65 9.63 12.06
N ARG A 17 -2.62 9.40 11.25
CA ARG A 17 -1.23 9.62 11.64
C ARG A 17 -0.36 9.97 10.44
N PRO A 18 0.59 10.90 10.59
CA PRO A 18 1.58 11.16 9.55
C PRO A 18 2.50 9.95 9.37
N ALA A 19 3.21 9.92 8.25
CA ALA A 19 4.35 9.03 8.09
C ALA A 19 5.49 9.46 9.02
N ASP A 20 6.31 8.51 9.46
CA ASP A 20 7.57 8.85 10.11
C ASP A 20 8.46 9.60 9.06
N PRO A 21 9.23 10.64 9.45
CA PRO A 21 9.98 11.49 8.51
C PRO A 21 10.90 10.73 7.55
N GLU A 22 11.40 9.57 7.98
CA GLU A 22 12.30 8.69 7.25
C GLU A 22 11.58 7.83 6.20
N PHE A 23 10.25 7.70 6.27
CA PHE A 23 9.52 6.73 5.45
C PHE A 23 9.60 7.03 3.94
N HIS A 24 9.36 8.27 3.53
CA HIS A 24 9.41 8.65 2.11
C HIS A 24 10.85 8.61 1.55
N PRO A 25 11.86 9.17 2.24
CA PRO A 25 13.25 9.01 1.83
C PRO A 25 13.68 7.54 1.72
N LEU A 26 13.22 6.66 2.63
CA LEU A 26 13.48 5.23 2.58
C LEU A 26 12.86 4.60 1.32
N LEU A 27 11.60 4.92 1.04
CA LEU A 27 10.88 4.40 -0.11
C LEU A 27 11.54 4.79 -1.44
N GLU A 28 11.96 6.05 -1.57
CA GLU A 28 12.66 6.54 -2.77
C GLU A 28 13.97 5.77 -3.01
N ARG A 29 14.75 5.53 -1.95
CA ARG A 29 16.01 4.79 -2.04
C ARG A 29 15.78 3.33 -2.39
N LEU A 30 14.82 2.68 -1.73
CA LEU A 30 14.42 1.31 -2.06
C LEU A 30 13.96 1.19 -3.52
N GLN A 31 13.22 2.18 -4.03
CA GLN A 31 12.79 2.22 -5.43
C GLN A 31 13.97 2.37 -6.40
N ARG A 32 14.96 3.22 -6.08
CA ARG A 32 16.19 3.35 -6.88
C ARG A 32 16.98 2.05 -6.90
N LEU A 33 17.19 1.42 -5.74
CA LEU A 33 17.86 0.12 -5.63
C LEU A 33 17.10 -1.00 -6.39
N GLN A 34 15.78 -1.00 -6.36
CA GLN A 34 14.97 -1.97 -7.11
C GLN A 34 15.12 -1.75 -8.62
N THR A 35 15.00 -0.50 -9.07
CA THR A 35 15.03 -0.15 -10.51
C THR A 35 16.41 -0.38 -11.12
N SER A 36 17.48 -0.27 -10.33
CA SER A 36 18.85 -0.59 -10.75
C SER A 36 19.18 -2.09 -10.72
N GLY A 37 18.26 -2.94 -10.25
CA GLY A 37 18.51 -4.38 -10.08
C GLY A 37 19.42 -4.73 -8.90
N ALA A 38 19.67 -3.79 -7.99
CA ALA A 38 20.47 -4.01 -6.79
C ALA A 38 19.73 -4.81 -5.71
N ILE A 39 18.40 -4.89 -5.80
CA ILE A 39 17.57 -5.74 -4.93
C ILE A 39 17.27 -7.06 -5.65
N GLY A 40 17.59 -8.18 -5.01
CA GLY A 40 17.14 -9.51 -5.43
C GLY A 40 16.32 -10.18 -4.33
N LEU A 41 15.23 -10.86 -4.71
CA LEU A 41 14.44 -11.69 -3.80
C LEU A 41 14.61 -13.15 -4.18
N ARG A 42 14.82 -14.02 -3.18
CA ARG A 42 14.83 -15.48 -3.37
C ARG A 42 14.02 -16.15 -2.28
N VAL A 43 13.27 -17.18 -2.66
CA VAL A 43 12.61 -18.08 -1.71
C VAL A 43 13.52 -19.29 -1.52
N GLN A 44 13.95 -19.52 -0.30
CA GLN A 44 14.71 -20.71 0.08
C GLN A 44 13.78 -21.66 0.82
N LYS A 45 13.55 -22.84 0.24
CA LYS A 45 12.85 -23.93 0.93
C LYS A 45 13.90 -24.78 1.65
N THR A 46 13.83 -24.82 2.97
CA THR A 46 14.50 -25.85 3.77
C THR A 46 13.49 -26.90 4.17
N ASN A 47 13.94 -28.08 4.60
CA ASN A 47 13.08 -29.23 4.92
C ASN A 47 11.97 -28.93 5.95
N GLU A 48 12.08 -27.82 6.69
CA GLU A 48 11.13 -27.43 7.75
C GLU A 48 10.47 -26.06 7.53
N LYS A 49 11.05 -25.16 6.72
CA LYS A 49 10.54 -23.78 6.54
C LYS A 49 10.84 -23.19 5.16
N GLU A 50 9.86 -22.45 4.62
CA GLU A 50 10.07 -21.52 3.52
C GLU A 50 10.52 -20.16 4.09
N ALA A 51 11.68 -19.68 3.65
CA ALA A 51 12.21 -18.37 4.02
C ALA A 51 12.33 -17.49 2.77
N THR A 52 11.89 -16.23 2.87
CA THR A 52 12.15 -15.23 1.82
C THR A 52 13.40 -14.46 2.20
N LEU A 53 14.39 -14.42 1.33
CA LEU A 53 15.64 -13.70 1.53
C LEU A 53 15.72 -12.55 0.53
N MET A 54 15.97 -11.36 1.05
CA MET A 54 16.32 -10.18 0.25
C MET A 54 17.83 -10.03 0.22
N THR A 55 18.36 -9.80 -0.99
CA THR A 55 19.76 -9.47 -1.22
C THR A 55 19.88 -8.01 -1.62
N LEU A 56 20.83 -7.30 -1.00
CA LEU A 56 21.23 -5.96 -1.39
C LEU A 56 22.64 -6.04 -2.00
N ARG A 57 22.71 -5.96 -3.33
CA ARG A 57 23.96 -6.05 -4.09
C ARG A 57 24.63 -4.68 -4.15
N GLY A 58 25.89 -4.63 -3.78
CA GLY A 58 26.62 -3.36 -3.62
C GLY A 58 27.46 -2.86 -4.80
N ARG A 59 27.20 -3.30 -6.05
CA ARG A 59 28.12 -3.00 -7.15
C ARG A 59 27.44 -2.77 -8.49
N VAL A 60 26.66 -1.70 -8.59
CA VAL A 60 26.24 -1.14 -9.89
C VAL A 60 27.00 0.17 -10.16
N ASP A 61 27.01 1.09 -9.19
CA ASP A 61 27.77 2.35 -9.19
C ASP A 61 27.86 2.94 -7.76
N GLU A 62 28.59 4.04 -7.58
CA GLU A 62 28.80 4.70 -6.26
C GLU A 62 27.49 5.22 -5.64
N ALA A 63 26.54 5.67 -6.46
CA ALA A 63 25.26 6.19 -5.98
C ALA A 63 24.37 5.07 -5.42
N ILE A 64 24.33 3.92 -6.10
CA ILE A 64 23.62 2.72 -5.66
C ILE A 64 24.26 2.13 -4.41
N GLU A 65 25.58 2.14 -4.28
CA GLU A 65 26.23 1.69 -3.06
C GLU A 65 25.90 2.61 -1.88
N LYS A 66 25.89 3.93 -2.09
CA LYS A 66 25.46 4.89 -1.08
C LYS A 66 24.01 4.67 -0.66
N ASP A 67 23.11 4.47 -1.62
CA ASP A 67 21.71 4.15 -1.32
C ASP A 67 21.57 2.83 -0.54
N SER A 68 22.36 1.81 -0.87
CA SER A 68 22.38 0.53 -0.15
C SER A 68 22.82 0.71 1.31
N VAL A 69 23.90 1.47 1.55
CA VAL A 69 24.38 1.79 2.90
C VAL A 69 23.34 2.60 3.67
N ASP A 70 22.76 3.63 3.05
CA ASP A 70 21.76 4.47 3.69
C ASP A 70 20.50 3.67 4.04
N VAL A 71 20.01 2.79 3.16
CA VAL A 71 18.88 1.90 3.44
C VAL A 71 19.17 0.97 4.61
N ARG A 72 20.35 0.32 4.66
CA ARG A 72 20.73 -0.53 5.81
C ARG A 72 20.72 0.26 7.11
N LYS A 73 21.29 1.47 7.11
CA LYS A 73 21.30 2.36 8.27
C LYS A 73 19.89 2.76 8.72
N MET A 74 19.05 3.18 7.78
CA MET A 74 17.67 3.61 8.07
C MET A 74 16.80 2.48 8.65
N LEU A 75 17.09 1.23 8.28
CA LEU A 75 16.35 0.05 8.72
C LEU A 75 16.99 -0.67 9.92
N GLY A 76 18.10 -0.17 10.45
CA GLY A 76 18.83 -0.82 11.55
C GLY A 76 19.42 -2.18 11.18
N LEU A 77 19.82 -2.35 9.92
CA LEU A 77 20.38 -3.59 9.39
C LEU A 77 21.91 -3.64 9.49
N ASP A 78 22.46 -4.85 9.56
CA ASP A 78 23.91 -5.10 9.54
C ASP A 78 24.51 -4.52 8.24
N PRO A 79 25.43 -3.53 8.32
CA PRO A 79 25.97 -2.84 7.15
C PRO A 79 26.81 -3.76 6.26
N SER A 80 27.32 -4.87 6.79
CA SER A 80 28.18 -5.83 6.11
C SER A 80 27.40 -7.02 5.52
N ALA A 81 26.16 -7.24 5.95
CA ALA A 81 25.34 -8.33 5.48
C ALA A 81 24.87 -8.10 4.03
N GLN A 82 24.93 -9.18 3.24
CA GLN A 82 24.42 -9.19 1.87
C GLN A 82 22.99 -9.74 1.77
N GLU A 83 22.54 -10.42 2.83
CA GLU A 83 21.27 -11.14 2.87
C GLU A 83 20.50 -10.83 4.14
N PHE A 84 19.21 -10.60 3.98
CA PHE A 84 18.27 -10.29 5.05
C PHE A 84 17.04 -11.18 4.94
N SER A 85 16.62 -11.78 6.05
CA SER A 85 15.37 -12.54 6.09
C SER A 85 14.19 -11.58 6.05
N VAL A 86 13.29 -11.74 5.09
CA VAL A 86 12.06 -10.96 5.01
C VAL A 86 10.97 -11.69 5.78
N VAL A 87 10.37 -11.01 6.75
CA VAL A 87 9.29 -11.56 7.56
C VAL A 87 8.07 -10.65 7.60
N TYR A 88 6.92 -11.26 7.81
CA TYR A 88 5.70 -10.52 8.10
C TYR A 88 5.59 -10.26 9.61
N ALA A 89 6.09 -9.11 10.06
CA ALA A 89 6.11 -8.73 11.48
C ALA A 89 6.12 -7.21 11.65
N SER A 90 5.73 -6.73 12.84
CA SER A 90 5.80 -5.32 13.20
C SER A 90 7.20 -4.85 13.60
N VAL A 91 8.03 -5.76 14.12
CA VAL A 91 9.38 -5.49 14.65
C VAL A 91 10.31 -6.61 14.20
N ALA A 92 11.53 -6.25 13.81
CA ALA A 92 12.59 -7.20 13.49
C ALA A 92 13.19 -7.80 14.77
N LYS A 93 13.54 -9.08 14.77
CA LYS A 93 14.18 -9.75 15.91
C LYS A 93 15.67 -9.37 16.04
N ASN A 94 16.31 -9.03 14.92
CA ASN A 94 17.72 -8.66 14.85
C ASN A 94 18.00 -7.80 13.60
N ASP A 95 19.27 -7.40 13.44
CA ASP A 95 19.81 -6.59 12.35
C ASP A 95 19.99 -7.35 11.02
N ARG A 96 19.57 -8.61 10.94
CA ARG A 96 19.55 -9.43 9.72
C ARG A 96 18.15 -9.77 9.24
N GLU A 97 17.16 -9.08 9.78
CA GLU A 97 15.74 -9.31 9.49
C GLU A 97 15.07 -8.03 9.01
N LEU A 98 14.33 -8.16 7.91
CA LEU A 98 13.47 -7.15 7.35
C LEU A 98 12.02 -7.50 7.70
N ALA A 99 11.54 -6.94 8.80
CA ALA A 99 10.16 -7.02 9.24
C ALA A 99 9.29 -6.04 8.44
N ILE A 100 8.44 -6.59 7.57
CA ILE A 100 7.47 -5.84 6.79
C ILE A 100 6.08 -6.12 7.34
N LEU A 101 5.37 -5.05 7.69
CA LEU A 101 3.95 -5.12 7.99
C LEU A 101 3.21 -4.40 6.87
N SER A 102 2.46 -5.12 6.04
CA SER A 102 1.56 -4.52 5.05
C SER A 102 0.28 -4.02 5.71
N ARG A 103 -0.53 -3.28 4.94
CA ARG A 103 -1.91 -2.97 5.36
C ARG A 103 -2.81 -4.16 5.05
N SER A 104 -3.81 -4.39 5.88
CA SER A 104 -4.96 -5.20 5.50
C SER A 104 -5.77 -4.51 4.42
N ILE A 105 -6.58 -5.27 3.66
CA ILE A 105 -7.54 -4.72 2.71
C ILE A 105 -8.46 -3.69 3.36
N LEU A 106 -8.96 -3.99 4.56
CA LEU A 106 -9.83 -3.08 5.29
C LEU A 106 -9.13 -1.75 5.59
N GLU A 107 -7.87 -1.79 6.03
CA GLU A 107 -7.06 -0.58 6.25
C GLU A 107 -6.82 0.19 4.95
N ILE A 108 -6.61 -0.50 3.83
CA ILE A 108 -6.47 0.15 2.52
C ILE A 108 -7.77 0.88 2.15
N ILE A 109 -8.93 0.24 2.28
CA ILE A 109 -10.24 0.85 2.00
C ILE A 109 -10.48 2.06 2.91
N ILE A 110 -10.21 1.94 4.21
CA ILE A 110 -10.36 3.03 5.19
C ILE A 110 -9.44 4.21 4.84
N ASP A 111 -8.18 3.94 4.47
CA ASP A 111 -7.24 4.99 4.06
C ASP A 111 -7.71 5.67 2.77
N LEU A 112 -8.19 4.90 1.79
CA LEU A 112 -8.66 5.45 0.52
C LEU A 112 -9.94 6.29 0.66
N ALA A 113 -10.82 5.92 1.59
CA ALA A 113 -12.02 6.70 1.89
C ALA A 113 -11.68 8.13 2.35
N SER A 114 -10.47 8.35 2.88
CA SER A 114 -9.99 9.69 3.26
C SER A 114 -9.67 10.61 2.07
N TYR A 115 -9.63 10.09 0.84
CA TYR A 115 -9.41 10.90 -0.37
C TYR A 115 -10.69 11.12 -1.22
N ILE A 116 -11.86 10.78 -0.69
CA ILE A 116 -13.14 11.03 -1.36
C ILE A 116 -13.53 12.48 -1.07
N ASP A 117 -13.79 13.28 -2.11
CA ASP A 117 -14.43 14.60 -1.99
C ASP A 117 -15.90 14.36 -1.59
N VAL A 118 -16.20 14.35 -0.28
CA VAL A 118 -17.56 14.05 0.22
C VAL A 118 -18.48 15.27 0.08
N PRO A 119 -19.78 15.10 -0.25
CA PRO A 119 -20.72 16.21 -0.28
C PRO A 119 -20.88 16.87 1.10
N ASP A 120 -20.83 18.21 1.16
CA ASP A 120 -20.98 18.99 2.40
C ASP A 120 -22.27 18.66 3.17
N VAL A 121 -23.37 18.41 2.45
CA VAL A 121 -24.65 18.01 3.05
C VAL A 121 -24.52 16.72 3.86
N HIS A 122 -23.72 15.76 3.41
CA HIS A 122 -23.50 14.51 4.14
C HIS A 122 -22.67 14.74 5.42
N VAL A 123 -21.77 15.73 5.41
CA VAL A 123 -20.99 16.13 6.58
C VAL A 123 -21.89 16.83 7.61
N GLN A 124 -22.70 17.80 7.16
CA GLN A 124 -23.64 18.54 8.01
C GLN A 124 -24.67 17.62 8.68
N GLU A 125 -25.15 16.61 7.95
CA GLU A 125 -26.05 15.57 8.45
C GLU A 125 -25.35 14.52 9.33
N LYS A 126 -24.03 14.64 9.57
CA LYS A 126 -23.20 13.69 10.35
C LYS A 126 -23.19 12.26 9.80
N ARG A 127 -23.30 12.12 8.49
CA ARG A 127 -23.31 10.80 7.81
C ARG A 127 -21.91 10.32 7.45
N VAL A 128 -21.00 11.26 7.31
CA VAL A 128 -19.58 11.02 7.03
C VAL A 128 -18.77 12.12 7.72
N ASN A 129 -17.53 11.79 8.08
CA ASN A 129 -16.58 12.82 8.51
C ASN A 129 -16.18 13.68 7.30
N PRO A 130 -15.81 14.95 7.49
CA PRO A 130 -15.22 15.73 6.41
C PRO A 130 -13.96 15.05 5.88
N THR A 131 -13.73 15.18 4.58
CA THR A 131 -12.47 14.78 3.95
C THR A 131 -11.33 15.56 4.61
N PRO A 132 -10.33 14.89 5.21
CA PRO A 132 -9.21 15.58 5.84
C PRO A 132 -8.50 16.46 4.81
N MET A 133 -8.41 17.77 5.07
CA MET A 133 -7.45 18.62 4.39
C MET A 133 -6.10 18.36 5.06
N GLU A 134 -5.20 17.61 4.41
CA GLU A 134 -3.81 17.53 4.89
C GLU A 134 -3.23 18.95 4.85
N GLU A 135 -2.76 19.45 5.99
CA GLU A 135 -1.84 20.60 6.02
C GLU A 135 -0.55 20.15 5.36
N VAL A 136 -0.46 20.35 4.04
CA VAL A 136 0.73 20.02 3.29
C VAL A 136 1.80 21.06 3.66
N PRO A 137 2.97 20.65 4.19
CA PRO A 137 4.05 21.58 4.48
C PRO A 137 4.43 22.37 3.21
N PRO A 138 4.82 23.66 3.32
CA PRO A 138 5.24 24.44 2.17
C PRO A 138 6.35 23.72 1.38
N GLY A 139 6.14 23.52 0.08
CA GLY A 139 7.10 22.85 -0.81
C GLY A 139 6.95 21.33 -0.92
N VAL A 140 6.06 20.70 -0.16
CA VAL A 140 5.65 19.31 -0.37
C VAL A 140 4.36 19.31 -1.19
N THR A 141 4.19 18.37 -2.11
CA THR A 141 2.88 18.10 -2.73
C THR A 141 2.51 16.68 -2.36
N LEU A 142 1.61 16.51 -1.39
CA LEU A 142 0.99 15.23 -1.14
C LEU A 142 -0.11 15.03 -2.17
N ILE A 143 0.24 14.39 -3.29
CA ILE A 143 -0.76 13.97 -4.26
C ILE A 143 -1.56 12.83 -3.61
N PRO A 144 -2.89 12.95 -3.44
CA PRO A 144 -3.71 11.86 -2.92
C PRO A 144 -3.52 10.63 -3.81
N LEU A 145 -3.47 9.44 -3.20
CA LEU A 145 -3.22 8.18 -3.94
C LEU A 145 -4.30 7.91 -5.00
N MET A 146 -5.49 8.46 -4.78
CA MET A 146 -6.62 8.43 -5.67
C MET A 146 -7.51 9.63 -5.34
N ARG A 147 -8.12 10.26 -6.33
CA ARG A 147 -9.13 11.30 -6.15
C ARG A 147 -10.48 10.77 -6.62
N ILE A 148 -11.48 10.87 -5.74
CA ILE A 148 -12.86 10.51 -6.05
C ILE A 148 -13.71 11.75 -5.84
N HIS A 149 -14.32 12.22 -6.91
CA HIS A 149 -15.18 13.40 -6.89
C HIS A 149 -16.62 13.04 -6.52
N SER A 150 -17.42 14.04 -6.15
CA SER A 150 -18.86 13.89 -5.94
C SER A 150 -19.69 15.05 -6.49
N SER A 151 -20.92 14.73 -6.94
CA SER A 151 -21.86 15.66 -7.58
C SER A 151 -23.26 15.09 -7.51
N ARG A 152 -24.29 15.94 -7.64
CA ARG A 152 -25.68 15.48 -7.73
C ARG A 152 -26.00 14.86 -9.08
N GLU A 153 -25.42 15.41 -10.15
CA GLU A 153 -25.62 14.96 -11.52
C GLU A 153 -24.57 13.94 -11.92
N LYS A 154 -24.91 13.06 -12.86
CA LYS A 154 -23.97 12.06 -13.38
C LYS A 154 -22.87 12.76 -14.20
N PRO A 155 -21.58 12.47 -13.96
CA PRO A 155 -20.50 13.03 -14.76
C PRO A 155 -20.54 12.50 -16.20
N VAL A 156 -20.18 13.36 -17.16
CA VAL A 156 -20.12 13.01 -18.60
C VAL A 156 -18.87 12.17 -18.90
N ASP A 157 -17.70 12.64 -18.46
CA ASP A 157 -16.40 12.04 -18.77
C ASP A 157 -15.78 11.36 -17.53
N ALA A 158 -16.46 10.33 -17.02
CA ALA A 158 -15.97 9.51 -15.92
C ALA A 158 -15.38 8.19 -16.41
N PHE A 159 -14.22 7.82 -15.86
CA PHE A 159 -13.67 6.49 -16.03
C PHE A 159 -14.56 5.42 -15.39
N VAL A 160 -14.99 5.69 -14.16
CA VAL A 160 -15.95 4.89 -13.40
C VAL A 160 -16.81 5.84 -12.60
N ALA A 161 -18.12 5.58 -12.57
CA ALA A 161 -19.07 6.37 -11.81
C ALA A 161 -20.09 5.44 -11.14
N VAL A 162 -20.35 5.69 -9.85
CA VAL A 162 -21.29 4.90 -9.06
C VAL A 162 -22.31 5.85 -8.43
N PRO A 163 -23.63 5.60 -8.60
CA PRO A 163 -24.65 6.35 -7.88
C PRO A 163 -24.72 5.82 -6.44
N TYR A 164 -24.67 6.72 -5.47
CA TYR A 164 -24.89 6.40 -4.07
C TYR A 164 -25.77 7.46 -3.43
N ARG A 165 -26.99 7.05 -3.05
CA ARG A 165 -28.05 7.93 -2.55
C ARG A 165 -28.41 9.01 -3.58
N THR A 166 -28.27 10.29 -3.25
CA THR A 166 -28.62 11.44 -4.10
C THR A 166 -27.42 12.01 -4.87
N HIS A 167 -26.27 11.34 -4.83
CA HIS A 167 -25.03 11.81 -5.45
C HIS A 167 -24.37 10.71 -6.28
N TRP A 168 -23.57 11.14 -7.24
CA TRP A 168 -22.63 10.32 -7.99
C TRP A 168 -21.24 10.50 -7.41
N PHE A 169 -20.49 9.41 -7.38
CA PHE A 169 -19.07 9.39 -7.04
C PHE A 169 -18.29 8.83 -8.23
N TRP A 170 -17.20 9.50 -8.62
CA TRP A 170 -16.46 9.09 -9.81
C TRP A 170 -14.97 9.39 -9.76
N ILE A 171 -14.24 8.70 -10.64
CA ILE A 171 -12.87 9.03 -11.03
C ILE A 171 -12.94 9.70 -12.42
N ASP A 172 -12.35 10.88 -12.56
CA ASP A 172 -12.29 11.61 -13.83
C ASP A 172 -11.53 10.80 -14.89
N ASP A 173 -12.02 10.77 -16.13
CA ASP A 173 -11.36 10.00 -17.19
C ASP A 173 -9.95 10.54 -17.56
N ARG A 174 -9.63 11.77 -17.18
CA ARG A 174 -8.31 12.36 -17.41
C ARG A 174 -7.33 12.11 -16.26
N ASP A 175 -7.79 11.54 -15.15
CA ASP A 175 -6.97 11.25 -13.97
C ASP A 175 -6.26 9.89 -14.07
N LEU A 176 -5.16 9.85 -14.82
CA LEU A 176 -4.33 8.65 -14.99
C LEU A 176 -3.76 8.10 -13.65
N PRO A 177 -3.27 8.93 -12.71
CA PRO A 177 -2.86 8.44 -11.38
C PRO A 177 -3.97 7.68 -10.65
N SER A 178 -5.17 8.25 -10.55
CA SER A 178 -6.30 7.61 -9.87
C SER A 178 -6.75 6.32 -10.56
N LYS A 179 -6.76 6.30 -11.91
CA LYS A 179 -7.02 5.09 -12.70
C LYS A 179 -6.06 3.96 -12.36
N ARG A 180 -4.75 4.26 -12.34
CA ARG A 180 -3.71 3.25 -12.01
C ARG A 180 -3.90 2.69 -10.61
N MET A 181 -4.17 3.55 -9.62
CA MET A 181 -4.42 3.11 -8.26
C MET A 181 -5.69 2.25 -8.17
N PHE A 182 -6.77 2.67 -8.82
CA PHE A 182 -8.04 1.92 -8.83
C PHE A 182 -7.86 0.54 -9.46
N SER A 183 -7.24 0.46 -10.64
CA SER A 183 -6.97 -0.81 -11.30
C SER A 183 -6.06 -1.73 -10.46
N PHE A 184 -5.05 -1.17 -9.79
CA PHE A 184 -4.19 -1.93 -8.89
C PHE A 184 -4.96 -2.51 -7.70
N LEU A 185 -5.89 -1.75 -7.12
CA LEU A 185 -6.75 -2.25 -6.03
C LEU A 185 -7.69 -3.35 -6.50
N MET A 186 -8.31 -3.18 -7.67
CA MET A 186 -9.14 -4.22 -8.27
C MET A 186 -8.32 -5.49 -8.51
N PHE A 187 -7.08 -5.36 -9.00
CA PHE A 187 -6.17 -6.49 -9.13
C PHE A 187 -5.89 -7.19 -7.79
N ILE A 188 -5.57 -6.43 -6.72
CA ILE A 188 -5.41 -7.01 -5.38
C ILE A 188 -6.67 -7.75 -4.92
N PHE A 189 -7.86 -7.18 -5.13
CA PHE A 189 -9.12 -7.84 -4.78
C PHE A 189 -9.30 -9.17 -5.50
N THR A 190 -9.02 -9.20 -6.82
CA THR A 190 -9.12 -10.44 -7.59
C THR A 190 -8.16 -11.52 -7.10
N LEU A 191 -6.97 -11.16 -6.62
CA LEU A 191 -6.02 -12.13 -6.05
C LEU A 191 -6.56 -12.72 -4.74
N VAL A 192 -7.17 -11.91 -3.88
CA VAL A 192 -7.70 -12.36 -2.58
C VAL A 192 -9.01 -13.16 -2.73
N GLU A 193 -9.79 -12.91 -3.78
CA GLU A 193 -11.04 -13.64 -4.07
C GLU A 193 -10.80 -15.10 -4.49
N THR A 194 -9.60 -15.44 -4.99
CA THR A 194 -9.28 -16.81 -5.44
C THR A 194 -9.11 -17.85 -4.31
N GLY A 195 -9.26 -17.45 -3.04
CA GLY A 195 -9.22 -18.36 -1.87
C GLY A 195 -10.50 -19.19 -1.64
N GLY A 196 -11.56 -19.01 -2.44
CA GLY A 196 -12.85 -19.69 -2.28
C GLY A 196 -13.12 -20.76 -3.34
N LYS A 197 -12.31 -21.82 -3.43
CA LYS A 197 -12.66 -23.03 -4.18
C LYS A 197 -12.32 -24.30 -3.39
N GLU A 198 -13.08 -24.53 -2.32
CA GLU A 198 -13.46 -25.88 -1.90
C GLU A 198 -14.97 -25.90 -1.73
N GLY A 199 -15.69 -25.99 -2.85
CA GLY A 199 -17.03 -26.56 -2.81
C GLY A 199 -16.87 -27.99 -2.36
N ALA A 200 -17.22 -28.29 -1.10
CA ALA A 200 -17.28 -29.65 -0.60
C ALA A 200 -18.06 -30.53 -1.60
N PRO A 201 -17.63 -31.77 -1.86
CA PRO A 201 -18.32 -32.62 -2.82
C PRO A 201 -19.78 -32.82 -2.38
N ILE A 202 -20.71 -32.40 -3.22
CA ILE A 202 -22.13 -32.69 -3.01
C ILE A 202 -22.32 -34.18 -3.32
N VAL A 203 -22.48 -34.98 -2.26
CA VAL A 203 -22.91 -36.37 -2.38
C VAL A 203 -24.40 -36.38 -2.73
N THR A 204 -24.73 -36.59 -4.00
CA THR A 204 -26.10 -36.92 -4.40
C THR A 204 -26.28 -38.44 -4.33
N ILE A 205 -27.06 -38.92 -3.37
CA ILE A 205 -27.55 -40.31 -3.35
C ILE A 205 -28.67 -40.42 -4.40
N PRO A 206 -28.61 -41.35 -5.38
CA PRO A 206 -29.76 -41.60 -6.24
C PRO A 206 -30.82 -42.37 -5.45
N ALA A 207 -32.01 -41.80 -5.34
CA ALA A 207 -33.19 -42.56 -4.95
C ALA A 207 -33.68 -43.33 -6.18
N GLY A 208 -33.42 -44.64 -6.18
CA GLY A 208 -34.01 -45.64 -7.05
C GLY A 208 -34.45 -46.82 -6.20
#